data_AF-A0A522AP94-F1
#
_entry.id   AF-A0A522AP94-F1
#
_cell.length_a   1.000
_cell.length_b   1.000
_cell.length_c   1.000
_cell.angle_alpha   90.00
_cell.angle_beta   90.00
_cell.angle_gamma   90.00
#
_symmetry.space_group_name_H-M   'P 1'
#
loop_
_entity.id
_entity.type
_entity.pdbx_description
1 polymer ?
#
loop_
_entity_poly.entity_id
_entity_poly.type
_entity_poly.pdbx_seq_one_letter_code
_entity_poly.pdbx_strand_id
1 'polypeptide(L)'
;MAALLLAVSTLSLAASTTNSLAWKNDRVSADVRDEELISLLEKIARQTGWQVFVEPGADHKASAKFKDYSSGDALRALLGDLNFSLVPQTNSSQCLFVFHTSMANATQRIAAKRGKPGAPRHVGNQLIVRFKSGAEAEKWAQLVGAKIIGRITNLNAYLLEFPDEDAMENARDQLTGNANVADVDYNYFVDPPEDVKGLQGSDAAPIKLQLKTPTDSGRIVVGLVDTAVQSLGPDLDKFLLKQISITGNSVVDPSQPSHGTSMAETILRSLEAATHGST
;
A
#
# COMPACT_ATOMS: atom_id res chain seq x y z
N MET A 1 20.07 18.84 69.26
CA MET A 1 21.00 18.76 68.12
C MET A 1 20.41 17.75 67.14
N ALA A 2 19.61 18.21 66.19
CA ALA A 2 18.88 17.35 65.24
C ALA A 2 19.38 17.67 63.83
N ALA A 3 20.03 16.70 63.19
CA ALA A 3 20.58 16.82 61.85
C ALA A 3 19.49 16.50 60.83
N LEU A 4 19.18 17.46 59.97
CA LEU A 4 18.25 17.32 58.85
C LEU A 4 19.03 16.79 57.64
N LEU A 5 18.84 15.52 57.29
CA LEU A 5 19.37 14.92 56.07
C LEU A 5 18.56 15.41 54.85
N LEU A 6 19.21 16.14 53.95
CA LEU A 6 18.69 16.38 52.59
C LEU A 6 18.99 15.16 51.72
N ALA A 7 17.95 14.41 51.35
CA ALA A 7 18.03 13.42 50.29
C ALA A 7 17.93 14.13 48.93
N VAL A 8 19.04 14.18 48.19
CA VAL A 8 19.07 14.65 46.80
C VAL A 8 18.64 13.49 45.91
N SER A 9 17.36 13.49 45.52
CA SER A 9 16.83 12.59 44.50
C SER A 9 17.39 12.99 43.13
N THR A 10 18.34 12.24 42.61
CA THR A 10 18.78 12.36 41.21
C THR A 10 17.66 11.89 40.29
N LEU A 11 16.97 12.84 39.64
CA LEU A 11 16.12 12.53 38.49
C LEU A 11 17.03 12.08 37.34
N SER A 12 17.07 10.77 37.08
CA SER A 12 17.58 10.25 35.81
C SER A 12 16.58 10.64 34.71
N LEU A 13 16.85 11.72 33.98
CA LEU A 13 16.20 11.95 32.70
C LEU A 13 16.64 10.85 31.74
N ALA A 14 15.76 9.89 31.47
CA ALA A 14 15.92 9.00 30.33
C ALA A 14 15.89 9.89 29.07
N ALA A 15 17.05 10.07 28.43
CA ALA A 15 17.10 10.65 27.12
C ALA A 15 16.30 9.75 26.17
N SER A 16 15.29 10.29 25.50
CA SER A 16 14.65 9.62 24.38
C SER A 16 15.73 9.31 23.35
N THR A 17 16.13 8.05 23.23
CA THR A 17 17.06 7.59 22.21
C THR A 17 16.36 7.58 20.87
N THR A 18 16.30 8.76 20.22
CA THR A 18 15.82 8.85 18.85
C THR A 18 16.91 8.33 17.92
N ASN A 19 16.81 7.06 17.53
CA ASN A 19 17.69 6.48 16.52
C ASN A 19 17.50 7.22 15.19
N SER A 20 18.57 7.82 14.68
CA SER A 20 18.58 8.59 13.45
C SER A 20 19.34 7.84 12.36
N LEU A 21 18.75 7.79 11.18
CA LEU A 21 19.35 7.28 9.95
C LEU A 21 19.01 8.30 8.86
N ALA A 22 19.97 8.71 8.07
CA ALA A 22 19.77 9.64 6.98
C ALA A 22 20.53 9.18 5.74
N TRP A 23 19.77 8.80 4.72
CA TRP A 23 20.27 8.44 3.40
C TRP A 23 20.11 9.61 2.43
N LYS A 24 21.22 10.06 1.82
CA LYS A 24 21.24 11.10 0.80
C LYS A 24 22.12 10.66 -0.36
N ASN A 25 21.50 10.27 -1.46
CA ASN A 25 22.20 9.66 -2.60
C ASN A 25 23.03 8.44 -2.14
N ASP A 26 24.36 8.49 -2.31
CA ASP A 26 25.30 7.45 -1.85
C ASP A 26 26.02 7.83 -0.54
N ARG A 27 25.44 8.73 0.25
CA ARG A 27 26.00 9.16 1.55
C ARG A 27 25.03 8.90 2.67
N VAL A 28 25.52 8.22 3.72
CA VAL A 28 24.71 7.78 4.86
C VAL A 28 25.31 8.28 6.15
N SER A 29 24.45 8.83 7.01
CA SER A 29 24.80 9.18 8.39
C SER A 29 23.83 8.46 9.34
N ALA A 30 24.36 7.98 10.46
CA ALA A 30 23.58 7.24 11.45
C ALA A 30 24.02 7.60 12.87
N ASP A 31 23.05 7.69 13.78
CA ASP A 31 23.25 7.61 15.24
C ASP A 31 22.16 6.66 15.73
N VAL A 32 22.50 5.37 15.78
CA VAL A 32 21.60 4.27 16.08
C VAL A 32 22.16 3.53 17.30
N ARG A 33 21.30 3.26 18.27
CA ARG A 33 21.61 2.50 19.48
C ARG A 33 20.59 1.38 19.65
N ASP A 34 21.10 0.16 19.77
CA ASP A 34 20.40 -1.09 20.02
C ASP A 34 19.10 -1.23 19.19
N GLU A 35 19.17 -0.84 17.91
CA GLU A 35 18.02 -0.93 17.02
C GLU A 35 17.85 -2.35 16.49
N GLU A 36 16.65 -2.90 16.70
CA GLU A 36 16.27 -4.21 16.17
C GLU A 36 16.42 -4.26 14.63
N LEU A 37 17.01 -5.34 14.13
CA LEU A 37 17.31 -5.55 12.71
C LEU A 37 16.14 -5.20 11.80
N ILE A 38 14.95 -5.71 12.13
CA ILE A 38 13.74 -5.49 11.32
C ILE A 38 13.40 -3.99 11.25
N SER A 39 13.46 -3.25 12.37
CA SER A 39 13.21 -1.81 12.39
C SER A 39 14.23 -1.04 11.55
N LEU A 40 15.50 -1.41 11.67
CA LEU A 40 16.57 -0.81 10.87
C LEU A 40 16.33 -1.03 9.36
N LEU A 41 16.04 -2.27 8.95
CA LEU A 41 15.80 -2.64 7.56
C LEU A 41 14.55 -1.94 6.99
N GLU A 42 13.49 -1.77 7.79
CA GLU A 42 12.31 -0.98 7.43
C GLU A 42 12.67 0.48 7.15
N LYS A 43 13.52 1.10 7.97
CA LYS A 43 13.99 2.47 7.77
C LYS A 43 14.83 2.60 6.50
N ILE A 44 15.72 1.65 6.26
CA ILE A 44 16.54 1.60 5.03
C ILE A 44 15.61 1.52 3.82
N ALA A 45 14.70 0.54 3.78
CA ALA A 45 13.73 0.37 2.70
C ALA A 45 12.93 1.64 2.41
N ARG A 46 12.50 2.36 3.46
CA ARG A 46 11.78 3.62 3.32
C ARG A 46 12.63 4.74 2.71
N GLN A 47 13.88 4.88 3.13
CA GLN A 47 14.73 6.00 2.68
C GLN A 47 15.31 5.80 1.29
N THR A 48 15.56 4.54 0.90
CA THR A 48 16.18 4.21 -0.37
C THR A 48 15.19 3.78 -1.44
N GLY A 49 13.99 3.33 -1.05
CA GLY A 49 13.04 2.68 -1.95
C GLY A 49 13.47 1.28 -2.39
N TRP A 50 14.49 0.69 -1.75
CA TRP A 50 14.99 -0.64 -2.07
C TRP A 50 14.00 -1.73 -1.65
N GLN A 51 14.06 -2.84 -2.37
CA GLN A 51 13.39 -4.07 -1.95
C GLN A 51 14.29 -4.81 -0.98
N VAL A 52 13.90 -4.89 0.29
CA VAL A 52 14.74 -5.50 1.32
C VAL A 52 14.22 -6.89 1.69
N PHE A 53 15.11 -7.87 1.69
CA PHE A 53 14.86 -9.26 2.07
C PHE A 53 15.84 -9.70 3.16
N VAL A 54 15.36 -10.48 4.11
CA VAL A 54 16.15 -11.02 5.22
C VAL A 54 16.00 -12.54 5.32
N GLU A 55 17.04 -13.23 5.76
CA GLU A 55 16.98 -14.65 6.12
C GLU A 55 16.05 -14.84 7.35
N PRO A 56 15.00 -15.68 7.27
CA PRO A 56 14.11 -15.93 8.39
C PRO A 56 14.89 -16.37 9.64
N GLY A 57 14.62 -15.72 10.77
CA GLY A 57 15.30 -16.01 12.04
C GLY A 57 16.65 -15.32 12.21
N ALA A 58 17.11 -14.52 11.24
CA ALA A 58 18.24 -13.62 11.46
C ALA A 58 17.90 -12.58 12.53
N ASP A 59 18.77 -12.45 13.52
CA ASP A 59 18.63 -11.51 14.62
C ASP A 59 19.92 -10.69 14.76
N HIS A 60 19.75 -9.38 14.96
CA HIS A 60 20.85 -8.43 15.13
C HIS A 60 20.35 -7.14 15.76
N LYS A 61 21.20 -6.53 16.60
CA LYS A 61 20.96 -5.21 17.17
C LYS A 61 22.00 -4.24 16.67
N ALA A 62 21.56 -3.27 15.88
CA ALA A 62 22.44 -2.28 15.30
C ALA A 62 22.77 -1.19 16.32
N SER A 63 24.07 -0.99 16.55
CA SER A 63 24.62 0.09 17.37
C SER A 63 25.79 0.73 16.64
N ALA A 64 25.53 1.86 15.99
CA ALA A 64 26.53 2.53 15.16
C ALA A 64 26.32 4.05 15.16
N LYS A 65 27.44 4.78 15.15
CA LYS A 65 27.45 6.23 14.98
C LYS A 65 28.51 6.64 13.96
N PHE A 66 28.07 7.20 12.85
CA PHE A 66 28.95 7.64 11.77
C PHE A 66 28.30 8.74 10.93
N LYS A 67 29.11 9.40 10.12
CA LYS A 67 28.68 10.49 9.25
C LYS A 67 29.28 10.32 7.85
N ASP A 68 28.44 10.51 6.83
CA ASP A 68 28.78 10.56 5.40
C ASP A 68 29.51 9.33 4.83
N TYR A 69 29.19 8.13 5.34
CA TYR A 69 29.70 6.86 4.81
C TYR A 69 29.11 6.53 3.44
N SER A 70 29.83 5.76 2.62
CA SER A 70 29.25 5.17 1.41
C SER A 70 28.12 4.20 1.77
N SER A 71 27.21 3.90 0.83
CA SER A 71 26.13 2.94 1.07
C SER A 71 26.64 1.58 1.57
N GLY A 72 27.74 1.08 0.96
CA GLY A 72 28.33 -0.20 1.33
C GLY A 72 29.00 -0.20 2.72
N ASP A 73 29.73 0.87 3.04
CA ASP A 73 30.38 1.00 4.36
C ASP A 73 29.36 1.21 5.47
N ALA A 74 28.30 1.97 5.18
CA ALA A 74 27.20 2.17 6.10
C ALA A 74 26.45 0.86 6.40
N LEU A 75 26.13 0.07 5.36
CA LEU A 75 25.51 -1.25 5.55
C LEU A 75 26.39 -2.16 6.38
N ARG A 76 27.69 -2.20 6.11
CA ARG A 76 28.65 -2.99 6.91
C ARG A 76 28.69 -2.53 8.37
N ALA A 77 28.69 -1.22 8.62
CA ALA A 77 28.68 -0.68 9.98
C ALA A 77 27.37 -0.94 10.74
N LEU A 78 26.23 -0.94 10.03
CA LEU A 78 24.90 -1.13 10.63
C LEU A 78 24.56 -2.60 10.87
N LEU A 79 24.94 -3.49 9.93
CA LEU A 79 24.56 -4.90 9.93
C LEU A 79 25.55 -5.82 10.64
N GLY A 80 26.75 -5.32 10.97
CA GLY A 80 27.76 -6.07 11.71
C GLY A 80 28.19 -7.35 10.99
N ASP A 81 27.96 -8.49 11.65
CA ASP A 81 28.38 -9.81 11.17
C ASP A 81 27.42 -10.44 10.13
N LEU A 82 26.29 -9.77 9.84
CA LEU A 82 25.40 -10.20 8.77
C LEU A 82 26.02 -9.94 7.40
N ASN A 83 25.90 -10.92 6.51
CA ASN A 83 26.23 -10.74 5.11
C ASN A 83 25.10 -9.97 4.41
N PHE A 84 25.48 -9.21 3.38
CA PHE A 84 24.50 -8.52 2.56
C PHE A 84 24.90 -8.49 1.08
N SER A 85 23.92 -8.32 0.21
CA SER A 85 24.13 -8.13 -1.23
C SER A 85 23.12 -7.13 -1.75
N LEU A 86 23.62 -6.08 -2.41
CA LEU A 86 22.81 -5.07 -3.09
C LEU A 86 22.85 -5.35 -4.60
N VAL A 87 21.75 -5.86 -5.14
CA VAL A 87 21.64 -6.34 -6.51
C VAL A 87 20.83 -5.34 -7.34
N PRO A 88 21.42 -4.72 -8.38
CA PRO A 88 20.68 -3.90 -9.33
C PRO A 88 19.63 -4.71 -10.06
N GLN A 89 18.47 -4.11 -10.32
CA GLN A 89 17.41 -4.71 -11.14
C GLN A 89 17.22 -3.88 -12.40
N THR A 90 17.00 -4.53 -13.54
CA THR A 90 16.63 -3.83 -14.78
C THR A 90 15.24 -3.24 -14.60
N ASN A 91 15.09 -1.92 -14.82
CA ASN A 91 13.81 -1.19 -14.74
C ASN A 91 13.08 -1.25 -13.38
N SER A 92 13.77 -1.54 -12.26
CA SER A 92 13.17 -1.47 -10.93
C SER A 92 14.18 -1.12 -9.83
N SER A 93 13.69 -0.82 -8.62
CA SER A 93 14.54 -0.52 -7.46
C SER A 93 15.46 -1.68 -7.12
N GLN A 94 16.66 -1.37 -6.62
CA GLN A 94 17.65 -2.35 -6.19
C GLN A 94 17.11 -3.28 -5.09
N CYS A 95 17.57 -4.52 -5.07
CA CYS A 95 17.26 -5.50 -4.03
C CYS A 95 18.42 -5.60 -3.03
N LEU A 96 18.14 -5.37 -1.75
CA LEU A 96 19.05 -5.63 -0.65
C LEU A 96 18.67 -6.96 0.01
N PHE A 97 19.57 -7.94 -0.08
CA PHE A 97 19.46 -9.21 0.64
C PHE A 97 20.36 -9.17 1.87
N VAL A 98 19.84 -9.59 3.02
CA VAL A 98 20.57 -9.66 4.30
C VAL A 98 20.45 -11.07 4.86
N PHE A 99 21.56 -11.71 5.20
CA PHE A 99 21.60 -13.14 5.53
C PHE A 99 22.79 -13.49 6.42
N HIS A 100 22.69 -14.58 7.17
CA HIS A 100 23.83 -15.18 7.85
C HIS A 100 24.55 -16.16 6.94
N THR A 101 23.79 -17.03 6.27
CA THR A 101 24.35 -18.21 5.61
C THR A 101 24.55 -17.99 4.11
N SER A 102 23.47 -17.77 3.37
CA SER A 102 23.50 -17.56 1.93
C SER A 102 22.41 -16.61 1.47
N MET A 103 22.68 -15.90 0.37
CA MET A 103 21.73 -14.94 -0.23
C MET A 103 20.39 -15.60 -0.58
N ALA A 104 20.40 -16.86 -1.02
CA ALA A 104 19.19 -17.60 -1.39
C ALA A 104 18.23 -17.83 -0.21
N ASN A 105 18.73 -17.78 1.02
CA ASN A 105 17.91 -17.97 2.22
C ASN A 105 17.22 -16.66 2.66
N ALA A 106 17.64 -15.50 2.14
CA ALA A 106 16.99 -14.21 2.39
C ALA A 106 15.64 -14.11 1.66
N THR A 107 14.64 -14.79 2.19
CA THR A 107 13.31 -14.97 1.58
C THR A 107 12.23 -14.13 2.24
N GLN A 108 12.45 -13.66 3.47
CA GLN A 108 11.48 -12.83 4.18
C GLN A 108 11.60 -11.37 3.72
N ARG A 109 10.60 -10.88 2.98
CA ARG A 109 10.55 -9.47 2.58
C ARG A 109 10.24 -8.57 3.79
N ILE A 110 11.03 -7.51 3.95
CA ILE A 110 10.74 -6.42 4.88
C ILE A 110 9.87 -5.40 4.16
N ALA A 111 8.60 -5.32 4.54
CA ALA A 111 7.75 -4.21 4.14
C ALA A 111 8.26 -2.95 4.84
N ALA A 112 8.63 -1.91 4.10
CA ALA A 112 8.85 -0.61 4.71
C ALA A 112 7.56 -0.26 5.46
N LYS A 113 7.56 -0.28 6.81
CA LYS A 113 6.38 0.13 7.58
C LYS A 113 5.88 1.41 6.95
N ARG A 114 4.64 1.50 6.48
CA ARG A 114 4.12 2.82 6.10
C ARG A 114 4.32 3.71 7.34
N GLY A 115 4.71 4.97 7.15
CA GLY A 115 4.78 5.89 8.30
C GLY A 115 3.43 5.87 9.01
N LYS A 116 3.30 6.50 10.19
CA LYS A 116 1.95 6.86 10.66
C LYS A 116 1.19 7.39 9.44
N PRO A 117 0.00 6.85 9.10
CA PRO A 117 -0.74 7.35 7.96
C PRO A 117 -0.74 8.87 8.12
N GLY A 118 -0.23 9.58 7.11
CA GLY A 118 -0.45 11.01 7.06
C GLY A 118 -1.96 11.26 7.20
N ALA A 119 -2.34 12.49 7.56
CA ALA A 119 -3.76 12.86 7.50
C ALA A 119 -4.36 12.36 6.16
N PRO A 120 -5.57 11.77 6.17
CA PRO A 120 -6.18 11.20 4.97
C PRO A 120 -6.09 12.21 3.84
N ARG A 121 -5.39 11.84 2.75
CA ARG A 121 -5.25 12.73 1.60
C ARG A 121 -6.56 12.72 0.85
N HIS A 122 -7.03 13.88 0.43
CA HIS A 122 -8.20 14.00 -0.43
C HIS A 122 -7.86 14.79 -1.70
N VAL A 123 -8.71 14.64 -2.71
CA VAL A 123 -8.62 15.43 -3.95
C VAL A 123 -9.08 16.85 -3.65
N GLY A 124 -8.17 17.82 -3.74
CA GLY A 124 -8.37 19.17 -3.20
C GLY A 124 -9.58 19.93 -3.75
N ASN A 125 -10.05 19.64 -4.96
CA ASN A 125 -11.19 20.33 -5.57
C ASN A 125 -12.45 19.45 -5.70
N GLN A 126 -12.60 18.39 -4.89
CA GLN A 126 -13.74 17.47 -5.02
C GLN A 126 -14.40 17.09 -3.70
N LEU A 127 -15.74 17.04 -3.71
CA LEU A 127 -16.57 16.55 -2.60
C LEU A 127 -17.50 15.44 -3.04
N ILE A 128 -17.73 14.50 -2.14
CA ILE A 128 -18.82 13.53 -2.22
C ILE A 128 -19.98 14.10 -1.42
N VAL A 129 -21.12 14.31 -2.08
CA VAL A 129 -22.32 14.86 -1.46
C VAL A 129 -23.46 13.87 -1.60
N ARG A 130 -24.12 13.56 -0.49
CA ARG A 130 -25.37 12.82 -0.49
C ARG A 130 -26.53 13.78 -0.26
N PHE A 131 -27.46 13.82 -1.21
CA PHE A 131 -28.67 14.61 -1.05
C PHE A 131 -29.81 13.76 -0.47
N LYS A 132 -30.73 14.41 0.24
CA LYS A 132 -31.98 13.78 0.67
C LYS A 132 -32.89 13.53 -0.55
N SER A 133 -33.77 12.55 -0.43
CA SER A 133 -34.72 12.21 -1.50
C SER A 133 -35.55 13.44 -1.90
N GLY A 134 -35.69 13.67 -3.21
CA GLY A 134 -36.45 14.79 -3.77
C GLY A 134 -35.66 16.10 -3.90
N ALA A 135 -34.40 16.15 -3.47
CA ALA A 135 -33.53 17.30 -3.71
C ALA A 135 -33.07 17.38 -5.16
N GLU A 136 -32.95 18.60 -5.67
CA GLU A 136 -32.49 18.87 -7.04
C GLU A 136 -30.95 19.00 -7.08
N ALA A 137 -30.25 17.88 -7.12
CA ALA A 137 -28.78 17.82 -7.04
C ALA A 137 -28.09 18.71 -8.08
N GLU A 138 -28.59 18.76 -9.32
CA GLU A 138 -28.04 19.58 -10.41
C GLU A 138 -28.14 21.08 -10.11
N LYS A 139 -29.27 21.54 -9.55
CA LYS A 139 -29.43 22.95 -9.15
C LYS A 139 -28.51 23.30 -8.00
N TRP A 140 -28.36 22.40 -7.02
CA TRP A 140 -27.47 22.62 -5.89
C TRP A 140 -26.01 22.68 -6.32
N ALA A 141 -25.56 21.76 -7.17
CA ALA A 141 -24.21 21.79 -7.73
C ALA A 141 -23.94 23.13 -8.45
N GLN A 142 -24.85 23.58 -9.31
CA GLN A 142 -24.72 24.89 -9.98
C GLN A 142 -24.68 26.07 -9.00
N LEU A 143 -25.54 26.06 -7.97
CA LEU A 143 -25.60 27.13 -6.98
C LEU A 143 -24.28 27.29 -6.21
N VAL A 144 -23.61 26.18 -5.90
CA VAL A 144 -22.32 26.18 -5.20
C VAL A 144 -21.12 26.26 -6.16
N GLY A 145 -21.36 26.50 -7.46
CA GLY A 145 -20.30 26.63 -8.46
C GLY A 145 -19.58 25.32 -8.81
N ALA A 146 -20.21 24.17 -8.55
CA ALA A 146 -19.65 22.85 -8.82
C ALA A 146 -20.22 22.22 -10.10
N LYS A 147 -19.43 21.30 -10.66
CA LYS A 147 -19.85 20.38 -11.71
C LYS A 147 -20.02 18.97 -11.14
N ILE A 148 -21.12 18.30 -11.48
CA ILE A 148 -21.26 16.86 -11.17
C ILE A 148 -20.42 16.07 -12.16
N ILE A 149 -19.43 15.32 -11.65
CA ILE A 149 -18.54 14.45 -12.46
C ILE A 149 -18.75 12.96 -12.19
N GLY A 150 -19.48 12.61 -11.15
CA GLY A 150 -19.84 11.22 -10.82
C GLY A 150 -21.16 11.14 -10.08
N ARG A 151 -21.87 10.01 -10.20
CA ARG A 151 -23.18 9.79 -9.56
C ARG A 151 -23.44 8.33 -9.25
N ILE A 152 -24.09 8.09 -8.12
CA ILE A 152 -24.73 6.83 -7.74
C ILE A 152 -26.17 7.15 -7.36
N THR A 153 -27.06 7.14 -8.37
CA THR A 153 -28.45 7.61 -8.23
C THR A 153 -29.21 6.88 -7.13
N ASN A 154 -29.03 5.56 -7.00
CA ASN A 154 -29.73 4.76 -5.99
C ASN A 154 -29.32 5.12 -4.55
N LEU A 155 -28.18 5.79 -4.37
CA LEU A 155 -27.69 6.26 -3.07
C LEU A 155 -27.85 7.78 -2.88
N ASN A 156 -28.42 8.47 -3.89
CA ASN A 156 -28.43 9.94 -4.00
C ASN A 156 -27.05 10.56 -3.74
N ALA A 157 -25.99 9.88 -4.18
CA ALA A 157 -24.60 10.29 -3.96
C ALA A 157 -23.99 10.86 -5.24
N TYR A 158 -23.31 11.99 -5.13
CA TYR A 158 -22.76 12.74 -6.26
C TYR A 158 -21.33 13.15 -5.95
N LEU A 159 -20.45 13.00 -6.93
CA LEU A 159 -19.10 13.55 -6.89
C LEU A 159 -19.11 14.91 -7.58
N LEU A 160 -18.88 15.95 -6.79
CA LEU A 160 -18.82 17.34 -7.21
C LEU A 160 -17.36 17.75 -7.44
N GLU A 161 -17.10 18.43 -8.55
CA GLU A 161 -15.82 19.04 -8.90
C GLU A 161 -15.96 20.56 -8.87
N PHE A 162 -15.03 21.22 -8.20
CA PHE A 162 -14.95 22.67 -8.05
C PHE A 162 -13.78 23.23 -8.87
N PRO A 163 -13.76 24.55 -9.14
CA PRO A 163 -12.65 25.19 -9.85
C PRO A 163 -11.29 25.01 -9.13
N ASP A 164 -11.30 25.08 -7.81
CA ASP A 164 -10.12 24.97 -6.94
C ASP A 164 -10.51 24.54 -5.52
N GLU A 165 -9.51 24.40 -4.64
CA GLU A 165 -9.67 23.95 -3.25
C GLU A 165 -10.38 25.00 -2.38
N ASP A 166 -10.12 26.29 -2.59
CA ASP A 166 -10.78 27.36 -1.84
C ASP A 166 -12.29 27.41 -2.14
N ALA A 167 -12.69 27.24 -3.41
CA ALA A 167 -14.08 27.17 -3.82
C ALA A 167 -14.78 25.93 -3.24
N MET A 168 -14.07 24.80 -3.17
CA MET A 168 -14.57 23.56 -2.58
C MET A 168 -14.84 23.73 -1.08
N GLU A 169 -13.90 24.27 -0.31
CA GLU A 169 -14.08 24.46 1.14
C GLU A 169 -15.20 25.45 1.46
N ASN A 170 -15.29 26.56 0.71
CA ASN A 170 -16.41 27.51 0.85
C ASN A 170 -17.77 26.89 0.56
N ALA A 171 -17.84 25.97 -0.42
CA ALA A 171 -19.07 25.25 -0.74
C ALA A 171 -19.39 24.17 0.30
N ARG A 172 -18.37 23.52 0.88
CA ARG A 172 -18.53 22.49 1.90
C ARG A 172 -19.33 23.00 3.10
N ASP A 173 -19.01 24.20 3.58
CA ASP A 173 -19.72 24.83 4.70
C ASP A 173 -21.20 25.11 4.35
N GLN A 174 -21.47 25.60 3.13
CA GLN A 174 -22.83 25.86 2.65
C GLN A 174 -23.65 24.56 2.50
N LEU A 175 -23.03 23.50 2.00
CA LEU A 175 -23.66 22.19 1.82
C LEU A 175 -23.93 21.52 3.17
N THR A 176 -22.99 21.60 4.10
CA THR A 176 -23.13 21.02 5.46
C THR A 176 -24.27 21.66 6.24
N GLY A 177 -24.49 22.98 6.07
CA GLY A 177 -25.59 23.69 6.70
C GLY A 177 -26.97 23.49 6.04
N ASN A 178 -27.06 22.72 4.96
CA ASN A 178 -28.24 22.67 4.12
C ASN A 178 -29.23 21.56 4.54
N ALA A 179 -30.50 21.93 4.74
CA ALA A 179 -31.55 20.99 5.12
C ALA A 179 -31.80 19.85 4.11
N ASN A 180 -31.48 20.05 2.83
CA ASN A 180 -31.65 19.08 1.74
C ASN A 180 -30.43 18.18 1.54
N VAL A 181 -29.32 18.44 2.23
CA VAL A 181 -28.12 17.61 2.20
C VAL A 181 -28.19 16.61 3.35
N ALA A 182 -27.88 15.35 3.04
CA ALA A 182 -27.83 14.26 4.01
C ALA A 182 -26.43 14.09 4.58
N ASP A 183 -25.40 14.25 3.73
CA ASP A 183 -24.01 14.07 4.12
C ASP A 183 -23.07 14.79 3.14
N VAL A 184 -21.92 15.22 3.64
CA VAL A 184 -20.84 15.84 2.86
C VAL A 184 -19.51 15.28 3.36
N ASP A 185 -18.74 14.70 2.45
CA ASP A 185 -17.42 14.17 2.76
C ASP A 185 -16.43 14.46 1.63
N TYR A 186 -15.15 14.35 1.93
CA TYR A 186 -14.08 14.53 0.95
C TYR A 186 -13.95 13.32 0.04
N ASN A 187 -13.47 13.54 -1.20
CA ASN A 187 -13.02 12.44 -2.05
C ASN A 187 -11.61 12.01 -1.65
N TYR A 188 -11.50 11.00 -0.81
CA TYR A 188 -10.21 10.50 -0.32
C TYR A 188 -9.45 9.68 -1.35
N PHE A 189 -8.12 9.83 -1.36
CA PHE A 189 -7.25 8.93 -2.09
C PHE A 189 -7.28 7.53 -1.46
N VAL A 190 -7.55 6.52 -2.28
CA VAL A 190 -7.29 5.13 -1.95
C VAL A 190 -5.97 4.76 -2.60
N ASP A 191 -4.97 4.45 -1.78
CA ASP A 191 -3.69 3.96 -2.30
C ASP A 191 -3.92 2.62 -3.02
N PRO A 192 -3.26 2.37 -4.17
CA PRO A 192 -3.37 1.09 -4.83
C PRO A 192 -2.89 -0.05 -3.91
N PRO A 193 -3.47 -1.26 -4.05
CA PRO A 193 -2.93 -2.45 -3.42
C PRO A 193 -1.44 -2.64 -3.77
N GLU A 194 -0.67 -3.28 -2.88
CA GLU A 194 0.71 -3.62 -3.21
C GLU A 194 0.75 -4.63 -4.37
N ASP A 195 1.66 -4.45 -5.32
CA ASP A 195 1.85 -5.42 -6.38
C ASP A 195 2.18 -6.81 -5.81
N VAL A 196 1.54 -7.84 -6.35
CA VAL A 196 1.79 -9.22 -5.98
C VAL A 196 3.18 -9.60 -6.51
N LYS A 197 4.15 -9.64 -5.61
CA LYS A 197 5.50 -10.11 -5.93
C LYS A 197 5.50 -11.62 -5.99
N GLY A 198 5.67 -12.17 -7.19
CA GLY A 198 5.95 -13.60 -7.36
C GLY A 198 7.14 -14.01 -6.50
N LEU A 199 6.99 -15.11 -5.75
CA LEU A 199 8.12 -15.81 -5.15
C LEU A 199 9.03 -16.26 -6.30
N GLN A 200 10.25 -15.72 -6.39
CA GLN A 200 11.25 -16.26 -7.30
C GLN A 200 11.50 -17.73 -6.94
N GLY A 201 11.26 -18.64 -7.89
CA GLY A 201 11.68 -20.05 -7.80
C GLY A 201 10.58 -21.07 -7.51
N SER A 202 9.31 -20.68 -7.42
CA SER A 202 8.20 -21.64 -7.40
C SER A 202 7.32 -21.45 -8.63
N ASP A 203 7.55 -22.25 -9.67
CA ASP A 203 6.56 -22.42 -10.74
C ASP A 203 5.32 -23.08 -10.12
N ALA A 204 4.35 -22.25 -9.74
CA ALA A 204 3.06 -22.76 -9.30
C ALA A 204 2.49 -23.61 -10.45
N ALA A 205 2.02 -24.82 -10.12
CA ALA A 205 1.43 -25.69 -11.11
C ALA A 205 0.32 -24.93 -11.87
N PRO A 206 0.21 -25.12 -13.20
CA PRO A 206 -0.83 -24.46 -13.98
C PRO A 206 -2.20 -24.90 -13.46
N ILE A 207 -3.12 -23.93 -13.35
CA ILE A 207 -4.49 -24.17 -12.90
C ILE A 207 -5.19 -25.07 -13.91
N LYS A 208 -5.77 -26.18 -13.46
CA LYS A 208 -6.53 -27.13 -14.29
C LYS A 208 -8.00 -27.06 -13.91
N LEU A 209 -8.69 -26.08 -14.48
CA LEU A 209 -10.13 -25.93 -14.35
C LEU A 209 -10.83 -26.12 -15.69
N GLN A 210 -11.89 -26.93 -15.68
CA GLN A 210 -12.79 -27.07 -16.82
C GLN A 210 -14.15 -26.45 -16.49
N LEU A 211 -14.53 -25.44 -17.26
CA LEU A 211 -15.85 -24.81 -17.16
C LEU A 211 -16.93 -25.76 -17.70
N LYS A 212 -17.84 -26.17 -16.82
CA LYS A 212 -19.11 -26.82 -17.15
C LYS A 212 -20.17 -25.74 -17.15
N THR A 213 -20.68 -25.40 -18.34
CA THR A 213 -21.74 -24.39 -18.47
C THR A 213 -22.92 -24.75 -17.57
N PRO A 214 -23.20 -23.96 -16.52
CA PRO A 214 -24.32 -24.25 -15.65
C PRO A 214 -25.63 -23.97 -16.40
N THR A 215 -26.69 -24.68 -16.06
CA THR A 215 -28.05 -24.28 -16.43
C THR A 215 -28.30 -22.82 -16.03
N ASP A 216 -29.23 -22.13 -16.71
CA ASP A 216 -29.43 -20.69 -16.49
C ASP A 216 -29.88 -20.34 -15.05
N SER A 217 -30.32 -21.33 -14.27
CA SER A 217 -30.55 -21.23 -12.82
C SER A 217 -29.33 -21.68 -12.01
N GLY A 218 -28.98 -20.89 -10.97
CA GLY A 218 -27.96 -21.27 -9.97
C GLY A 218 -26.54 -20.77 -10.22
N ARG A 219 -26.31 -19.91 -11.24
CA ARG A 219 -24.98 -19.32 -11.48
C ARG A 219 -24.61 -18.34 -10.36
N ILE A 220 -23.41 -18.53 -9.79
CA ILE A 220 -22.81 -17.58 -8.85
C ILE A 220 -21.88 -16.67 -9.65
N VAL A 221 -22.08 -15.35 -9.53
CA VAL A 221 -21.17 -14.35 -10.10
C VAL A 221 -20.39 -13.73 -8.96
N VAL A 222 -19.06 -13.83 -9.04
CA VAL A 222 -18.15 -13.18 -8.09
C VAL A 222 -17.71 -11.84 -8.69
N GLY A 223 -18.04 -10.74 -8.02
CA GLY A 223 -17.58 -9.41 -8.41
C GLY A 223 -16.18 -9.13 -7.85
N LEU A 224 -15.20 -8.95 -8.73
CA LEU A 224 -13.85 -8.51 -8.38
C LEU A 224 -13.72 -7.01 -8.69
N VAL A 225 -13.53 -6.19 -7.64
CA VAL A 225 -13.26 -4.75 -7.77
C VAL A 225 -11.79 -4.52 -7.45
N ASP A 226 -10.99 -4.44 -8.51
CA ASP A 226 -9.53 -4.36 -8.42
C ASP A 226 -8.96 -3.63 -9.64
N THR A 227 -7.64 -3.56 -9.74
CA THR A 227 -6.92 -3.28 -10.99
C THR A 227 -7.33 -4.24 -12.12
N ALA A 228 -7.10 -3.85 -13.37
CA ALA A 228 -7.55 -4.61 -14.54
C ALA A 228 -7.00 -6.04 -14.56
N VAL A 229 -7.86 -7.00 -14.89
CA VAL A 229 -7.50 -8.42 -15.02
C VAL A 229 -7.01 -8.68 -16.44
N GLN A 230 -5.77 -9.13 -16.59
CA GLN A 230 -5.21 -9.57 -17.86
C GLN A 230 -5.78 -10.93 -18.28
N SER A 231 -5.59 -11.32 -19.54
CA SER A 231 -5.94 -12.67 -19.99
C SER A 231 -5.20 -13.71 -19.13
N LEU A 232 -5.95 -14.70 -18.67
CA LEU A 232 -5.47 -15.85 -17.91
C LEU A 232 -5.17 -17.04 -18.84
N GLY A 233 -5.25 -16.83 -20.15
CA GLY A 233 -5.14 -17.86 -21.17
C GLY A 233 -6.50 -18.39 -21.62
N PRO A 234 -6.56 -19.05 -22.79
CA PRO A 234 -7.81 -19.34 -23.51
C PRO A 234 -8.81 -20.21 -22.74
N ASP A 235 -8.34 -21.06 -21.83
CA ASP A 235 -9.23 -21.92 -21.03
C ASP A 235 -9.76 -21.22 -19.79
N LEU A 236 -8.94 -20.43 -19.10
CA LEU A 236 -9.33 -19.72 -17.89
C LEU A 236 -10.13 -18.44 -18.20
N ASP A 237 -9.89 -17.82 -19.36
CA ASP A 237 -10.66 -16.66 -19.84
C ASP A 237 -12.16 -16.97 -19.97
N LYS A 238 -12.54 -18.24 -20.11
CA LYS A 238 -13.95 -18.68 -20.14
C LYS A 238 -14.67 -18.44 -18.81
N PHE A 239 -13.94 -18.35 -17.71
CA PHE A 239 -14.49 -18.03 -16.39
C PHE A 239 -14.67 -16.52 -16.16
N LEU A 240 -14.11 -15.68 -17.04
CA LEU A 240 -14.20 -14.24 -16.94
C LEU A 240 -15.43 -13.73 -17.72
N LEU A 241 -16.28 -12.99 -17.03
CA LEU A 241 -17.32 -12.20 -17.69
C LEU A 241 -16.72 -10.93 -18.31
N LYS A 242 -17.49 -10.24 -19.15
CA LYS A 242 -17.09 -8.94 -19.71
C LYS A 242 -16.71 -7.99 -18.58
N GLN A 243 -15.44 -7.59 -18.56
CA GLN A 243 -14.91 -6.66 -17.58
C GLN A 243 -15.49 -5.25 -17.79
N ILE A 244 -15.74 -4.56 -16.68
CA ILE A 244 -16.20 -3.16 -16.67
C ILE A 244 -15.06 -2.32 -16.11
N SER A 245 -14.58 -1.36 -16.89
CA SER A 245 -13.62 -0.37 -16.41
C SER A 245 -14.31 0.96 -16.12
N ILE A 246 -14.08 1.50 -14.92
CA ILE A 246 -14.62 2.79 -14.48
C ILE A 246 -13.66 3.94 -14.88
N THR A 247 -12.36 3.65 -14.98
CA THR A 247 -11.31 4.67 -15.25
C THR A 247 -10.78 4.62 -16.68
N GLY A 248 -11.38 3.82 -17.57
CA GLY A 248 -10.93 3.63 -18.95
C GLY A 248 -9.87 2.53 -19.11
N ASN A 249 -9.18 2.50 -20.25
CA ASN A 249 -8.20 1.44 -20.53
C ASN A 249 -7.02 1.51 -19.56
N SER A 250 -6.73 0.41 -18.88
CA SER A 250 -5.55 0.30 -18.02
C SER A 250 -4.30 0.00 -18.86
N VAL A 251 -3.20 0.70 -18.59
CA VAL A 251 -1.88 0.32 -19.09
C VAL A 251 -1.30 -0.68 -18.10
N VAL A 252 -1.34 -1.96 -18.47
CA VAL A 252 -0.79 -3.05 -17.66
C VAL A 252 0.44 -3.59 -18.35
N ASP A 253 1.54 -3.76 -17.61
CA ASP A 253 2.73 -4.42 -18.14
C ASP A 253 2.38 -5.88 -18.47
N PRO A 254 2.46 -6.34 -19.74
CA PRO A 254 2.12 -7.71 -20.09
C PRO A 254 3.10 -8.74 -19.50
N SER A 255 4.27 -8.31 -19.03
CA SER A 255 5.29 -9.18 -18.43
C SER A 255 5.09 -9.42 -16.93
N GLN A 256 4.14 -8.73 -16.29
CA GLN A 256 3.83 -8.88 -14.88
C GLN A 256 2.32 -8.98 -14.66
N PRO A 257 1.85 -9.90 -13.81
CA PRO A 257 0.44 -9.94 -13.44
C PRO A 257 0.11 -8.67 -12.64
N SER A 258 -0.97 -7.99 -13.01
CA SER A 258 -1.57 -6.97 -12.15
C SER A 258 -2.03 -7.59 -10.82
N HIS A 259 -2.30 -6.72 -9.83
CA HIS A 259 -2.93 -7.16 -8.59
C HIS A 259 -4.26 -7.88 -8.86
N GLY A 260 -5.09 -7.35 -9.77
CA GLY A 260 -6.37 -7.94 -10.16
C GLY A 260 -6.20 -9.30 -10.84
N THR A 261 -5.22 -9.46 -11.72
CA THR A 261 -4.88 -10.75 -12.34
C THR A 261 -4.52 -11.78 -11.28
N SER A 262 -3.70 -11.40 -10.30
CA SER A 262 -3.28 -12.27 -9.21
C SER A 262 -4.45 -12.67 -8.30
N MET A 263 -5.37 -11.73 -8.02
CA MET A 263 -6.59 -12.01 -7.26
C MET A 263 -7.53 -12.96 -8.01
N ALA A 264 -7.69 -12.76 -9.33
CA ALA A 264 -8.48 -13.65 -10.18
C ALA A 264 -7.89 -15.08 -10.19
N GLU A 265 -6.58 -15.23 -10.36
CA GLU A 265 -5.91 -16.53 -10.24
C GLU A 265 -6.12 -17.17 -8.87
N THR A 266 -6.04 -16.40 -7.78
CA THR A 266 -6.24 -16.90 -6.42
C THR A 266 -7.65 -17.46 -6.23
N ILE A 267 -8.66 -16.78 -6.77
CA ILE A 267 -10.06 -17.25 -6.77
C ILE A 267 -10.16 -18.57 -7.54
N LEU A 268 -9.58 -18.64 -8.75
CA LEU A 268 -9.63 -19.85 -9.58
C LEU A 268 -8.86 -21.03 -8.95
N ARG A 269 -7.69 -20.81 -8.35
CA ARG A 269 -6.95 -21.85 -7.60
C ARG A 269 -7.77 -22.40 -6.44
N SER A 270 -8.46 -21.53 -5.72
CA SER A 270 -9.34 -21.94 -4.62
C SER A 270 -10.50 -22.77 -5.14
N LEU A 271 -11.06 -22.41 -6.30
CA LEU A 271 -12.12 -23.16 -6.97
C LEU A 271 -11.64 -24.53 -7.46
N GLU A 272 -10.45 -24.61 -8.06
CA GLU A 272 -9.82 -25.88 -8.47
C GLU A 272 -9.67 -26.82 -7.27
N ALA A 273 -9.14 -26.32 -6.16
CA ALA A 273 -8.95 -27.08 -4.94
C ALA A 273 -10.28 -27.59 -4.36
N ALA A 274 -11.33 -26.77 -4.40
CA ALA A 274 -12.65 -27.13 -3.87
C ALA A 274 -13.44 -28.08 -4.78
N THR A 275 -13.22 -28.03 -6.09
CA THR A 275 -14.03 -28.76 -7.09
C THR A 275 -13.28 -29.91 -7.76
N HIS A 276 -12.02 -30.12 -7.38
CA HIS A 276 -11.11 -31.07 -8.03
C HIS A 276 -10.97 -30.83 -9.54
N GLY A 277 -10.96 -29.55 -9.94
CA GLY A 277 -10.71 -29.12 -11.32
C GLY A 277 -11.92 -29.14 -12.26
N SER A 278 -13.15 -29.33 -11.76
CA SER A 278 -14.34 -29.43 -12.61
C SER A 278 -15.54 -28.68 -12.05
N THR A 279 -15.96 -27.60 -12.72
CA THR A 279 -17.04 -26.71 -12.23
C THR A 279 -17.72 -25.92 -13.31
#